data_AF-A0A5N6P2N4-F1
#
_entry.id   AF-A0A5N6P2N4-F1
#
_cell.length_a   1.000
_cell.length_b   1.000
_cell.length_c   1.000
_cell.angle_alpha   90.00
_cell.angle_beta   90.00
_cell.angle_gamma   90.00
#
_symmetry.space_group_name_H-M   'P 1'
#
loop_
_entity.id
_entity.type
_entity.pdbx_description
1 polymer ?
#
loop_
_entity_poly.entity_id
_entity_poly.type
_entity_poly.pdbx_seq_one_letter_code
_entity_poly.pdbx_strand_id
1 'polypeptide(L)'
;MAFLSRARVVSSALFVKRAFSSSSIGTIIHNIEMNPGQGGKLVRAAGTYATILKDPSAPKLCLIRLPSKVEKMIDSQCRATIGVVSNTEHKTKKLRKAGHSRWLGRRPVVRGVAMNPVDHPHGGGEGKSKSSGSRGRQSVTPWGKPTKGGYKTGTLRRRK
;
A
#
# COMPACT_ATOMS: atom_id res chain seq x y z
N MET A 1 -19.68 -47.52 -15.47
CA MET A 1 -18.54 -46.64 -15.82
C MET A 1 -19.05 -45.48 -16.67
N ALA A 2 -19.15 -44.27 -16.11
CA ALA A 2 -19.24 -43.01 -16.87
C ALA A 2 -19.06 -41.82 -15.91
N PHE A 3 -17.80 -41.57 -15.51
CA PHE A 3 -17.45 -40.32 -14.83
C PHE A 3 -17.53 -39.20 -15.87
N LEU A 4 -18.57 -38.36 -15.80
CA LEU A 4 -18.63 -37.12 -16.57
C LEU A 4 -17.56 -36.14 -16.05
N SER A 5 -16.39 -36.17 -16.68
CA SER A 5 -15.37 -35.13 -16.59
C SER A 5 -15.86 -33.84 -17.24
N ARG A 6 -16.64 -33.04 -16.51
CA ARG A 6 -16.91 -31.66 -16.92
C ARG A 6 -15.65 -30.83 -16.76
N ALA A 7 -14.98 -30.62 -17.90
CA ALA A 7 -13.90 -29.68 -18.10
C ALA A 7 -14.16 -28.32 -17.42
N ARG A 8 -13.36 -27.97 -16.42
CA ARG A 8 -13.07 -26.56 -16.14
C ARG A 8 -11.83 -26.20 -16.94
N VAL A 9 -12.05 -25.55 -18.07
CA VAL A 9 -11.00 -24.83 -18.80
C VAL A 9 -10.38 -23.84 -17.81
N VAL A 10 -9.18 -24.15 -17.34
CA VAL A 10 -8.34 -23.25 -16.54
C VAL A 10 -7.81 -22.17 -17.48
N SER A 11 -8.68 -21.28 -17.93
CA SER A 11 -8.28 -20.05 -18.64
C SER A 11 -7.84 -19.02 -17.59
N SER A 12 -6.76 -19.31 -16.88
CA SER A 12 -6.01 -18.32 -16.11
C SER A 12 -4.99 -17.68 -17.04
N ALA A 13 -5.47 -16.97 -18.06
CA ALA A 13 -4.64 -16.08 -18.83
C ALA A 13 -4.18 -14.95 -17.88
N LEU A 14 -2.93 -15.07 -17.41
CA LEU A 14 -2.20 -13.97 -16.78
C LEU A 14 -2.34 -12.74 -17.69
N PHE A 15 -2.52 -11.55 -17.12
CA PHE A 15 -2.70 -10.27 -17.83
C PHE A 15 -4.10 -9.91 -18.39
N VAL A 16 -5.14 -10.75 -18.27
CA VAL A 16 -6.49 -10.33 -18.68
C VAL A 16 -7.18 -9.52 -17.57
N LYS A 17 -7.71 -8.35 -17.92
CA LYS A 17 -8.54 -7.52 -17.02
C LYS A 17 -9.94 -8.12 -16.92
N ARG A 18 -10.34 -8.59 -15.73
CA ARG A 18 -11.61 -9.28 -15.46
C ARG A 18 -12.38 -8.60 -14.33
N ALA A 19 -13.70 -8.77 -14.32
CA ALA A 19 -14.53 -8.38 -13.19
C ALA A 19 -14.33 -9.35 -12.02
N PHE A 20 -14.52 -8.87 -10.78
CA PHE A 20 -14.43 -9.74 -9.61
C PHE A 20 -15.41 -10.91 -9.68
N SER A 21 -16.63 -10.68 -10.17
CA SER A 21 -17.64 -11.74 -10.41
C SER A 21 -17.14 -12.95 -11.19
N SER A 22 -16.19 -12.74 -12.11
CA SER A 22 -15.64 -13.78 -12.98
C SER A 22 -14.35 -14.43 -12.47
N SER A 23 -13.86 -14.03 -11.29
CA SER A 23 -12.60 -14.48 -10.71
C SER A 23 -12.83 -15.46 -9.56
N SER A 24 -12.00 -16.49 -9.42
CA SER A 24 -12.09 -17.46 -8.32
C SER A 24 -11.45 -16.94 -7.02
N ILE A 25 -11.89 -17.46 -5.87
CA ILE A 25 -11.16 -17.27 -4.59
C ILE A 25 -9.69 -17.66 -4.73
N GLY A 26 -8.82 -16.97 -4.02
CA GLY A 26 -7.39 -17.25 -3.96
C GLY A 26 -6.60 -16.69 -5.15
N THR A 27 -7.29 -16.16 -6.16
CA THR A 27 -6.63 -15.54 -7.32
C THR A 27 -5.80 -14.34 -6.89
N ILE A 28 -4.58 -14.28 -7.42
CA ILE A 28 -3.66 -13.16 -7.25
C ILE A 28 -4.02 -12.09 -8.29
N ILE A 29 -4.18 -10.86 -7.84
CA ILE A 29 -4.66 -9.74 -8.66
C ILE A 29 -3.89 -8.45 -8.39
N HIS A 30 -3.86 -7.56 -9.37
CA HIS A 30 -3.32 -6.21 -9.28
C HIS A 30 -4.17 -5.22 -10.11
N ASN A 31 -3.84 -3.92 -10.02
CA ASN A 31 -4.53 -2.85 -10.73
C ASN A 31 -6.07 -2.84 -10.52
N ILE A 32 -6.47 -2.76 -9.24
CA ILE A 32 -7.85 -2.93 -8.80
C ILE A 32 -8.61 -1.60 -8.84
N GLU A 33 -9.82 -1.63 -9.39
CA GLU A 33 -10.78 -0.52 -9.38
C GLU A 33 -11.36 -0.29 -7.98
N MET A 34 -11.57 0.98 -7.61
CA MET A 34 -12.25 1.31 -6.35
C MET A 34 -13.77 1.28 -6.51
N ASN A 35 -14.26 1.89 -7.59
CA ASN A 35 -15.65 1.88 -8.04
C ASN A 35 -15.71 1.37 -9.48
N PRO A 36 -16.82 0.76 -9.92
CA PRO A 36 -16.94 0.20 -11.27
C PRO A 36 -16.68 1.27 -12.33
N GLY A 37 -15.79 0.97 -13.29
CA GLY A 37 -15.51 1.88 -14.41
C GLY A 37 -14.60 3.07 -14.08
N GLN A 38 -14.15 3.24 -12.83
CA GLN A 38 -13.30 4.37 -12.42
C GLN A 38 -11.82 4.22 -12.80
N GLY A 39 -11.43 3.07 -13.36
CA GLY A 39 -10.04 2.70 -13.60
C GLY A 39 -9.32 2.21 -12.34
N GLY A 40 -8.27 1.42 -12.56
CA GLY A 40 -7.52 0.79 -11.47
C GLY A 40 -6.74 1.82 -10.66
N LYS A 41 -7.00 1.87 -9.34
CA LYS A 41 -6.37 2.81 -8.40
C LYS A 41 -5.51 2.09 -7.38
N LEU A 42 -5.90 0.88 -6.99
CA LEU A 42 -5.26 0.11 -5.94
C LEU A 42 -4.25 -0.89 -6.53
N VAL A 43 -3.19 -1.19 -5.77
CA VAL A 43 -2.20 -2.25 -6.09
C VAL A 43 -1.54 -2.07 -7.46
N ARG A 44 -0.80 -0.96 -7.62
CA ARG A 44 -0.11 -0.60 -8.88
C ARG A 44 1.42 -0.56 -8.76
N ALA A 45 1.95 -0.71 -7.55
CA ALA A 45 3.38 -0.61 -7.30
C ALA A 45 4.10 -1.88 -7.79
N ALA A 46 5.36 -1.72 -8.19
CA ALA A 46 6.20 -2.80 -8.71
C ALA A 46 6.23 -4.00 -7.75
N GLY A 47 6.01 -5.21 -8.29
CA GLY A 47 5.98 -6.45 -7.52
C GLY A 47 4.83 -6.60 -6.51
N THR A 48 3.86 -5.69 -6.46
CA THR A 48 2.73 -5.78 -5.53
C THR A 48 1.57 -6.59 -6.09
N TYR A 49 0.83 -7.22 -5.19
CA TYR A 49 -0.38 -7.97 -5.51
C TYR A 49 -1.37 -7.93 -4.33
N ALA A 50 -2.61 -8.30 -4.61
CA ALA A 50 -3.66 -8.57 -3.64
C ALA A 50 -4.25 -9.96 -3.90
N THR A 51 -5.01 -10.46 -2.93
CA THR A 51 -5.63 -11.79 -2.99
C THR A 51 -7.11 -11.70 -2.72
N ILE A 52 -7.93 -12.39 -3.51
CA ILE A 52 -9.37 -12.51 -3.28
C ILE A 52 -9.59 -13.54 -2.17
N LEU A 53 -10.25 -13.15 -1.07
CA LEU A 53 -10.47 -14.02 0.08
C LEU A 53 -11.85 -14.68 0.06
N LYS A 54 -12.90 -13.94 -0.32
CA LYS A 54 -14.29 -14.43 -0.29
C LYS A 54 -14.90 -14.39 -1.68
N ASP A 55 -15.70 -15.41 -1.97
CA ASP A 55 -16.34 -15.60 -3.27
C ASP A 55 -17.21 -14.40 -3.67
N PRO A 56 -17.15 -13.98 -4.94
CA PRO A 56 -17.94 -12.90 -5.50
C PRO A 56 -19.38 -13.33 -5.87
N SER A 57 -19.73 -14.62 -5.74
CA SER A 57 -20.99 -15.19 -6.25
C SER A 57 -22.24 -14.80 -5.44
N ALA A 58 -22.07 -14.31 -4.21
CA ALA A 58 -23.09 -13.59 -3.42
C ALA A 58 -22.38 -12.98 -2.20
N PRO A 59 -22.49 -11.67 -1.84
CA PRO A 59 -23.32 -10.55 -2.33
C PRO A 59 -22.59 -9.59 -3.30
N LYS A 60 -23.15 -8.38 -3.55
CA LYS A 60 -22.57 -7.28 -4.38
C LYS A 60 -21.12 -6.89 -4.04
N LEU A 61 -20.57 -7.31 -2.91
CA LEU A 61 -19.26 -6.93 -2.41
C LEU A 61 -18.34 -8.14 -2.25
N CYS A 62 -17.10 -8.00 -2.71
CA CYS A 62 -16.03 -8.98 -2.63
C CYS A 62 -15.01 -8.56 -1.57
N LEU A 63 -14.54 -9.52 -0.76
CA LEU A 63 -13.50 -9.29 0.25
C LEU A 63 -12.12 -9.58 -0.34
N ILE A 64 -11.25 -8.57 -0.33
CA ILE A 64 -9.91 -8.64 -0.90
C ILE A 64 -8.89 -8.26 0.17
N ARG A 65 -7.79 -9.00 0.22
CA ARG A 65 -6.63 -8.67 1.06
C ARG A 65 -5.62 -7.85 0.26
N LEU A 66 -5.41 -6.61 0.69
CA LEU A 66 -4.45 -5.69 0.10
C LEU A 66 -3.00 -6.02 0.50
N PRO A 67 -1.98 -5.51 -0.21
CA PRO A 67 -0.56 -5.68 0.19
C PRO A 67 -0.24 -5.06 1.56
N SER A 68 -1.06 -4.11 2.03
CA SER A 68 -1.01 -3.57 3.39
C SER A 68 -1.52 -4.56 4.46
N LYS A 69 -1.93 -5.77 4.07
CA LYS A 69 -2.61 -6.78 4.89
C LYS A 69 -3.99 -6.35 5.43
N VAL A 70 -4.50 -5.21 4.97
CA VAL A 70 -5.86 -4.75 5.29
C VAL A 70 -6.84 -5.44 4.36
N GLU A 71 -7.91 -5.97 4.93
CA GLU A 71 -9.03 -6.51 4.17
C GLU A 71 -9.99 -5.38 3.80
N LYS A 72 -10.41 -5.35 2.55
CA LYS A 72 -11.30 -4.33 2.03
C LYS A 72 -12.43 -4.96 1.22
N MET A 73 -13.64 -4.47 1.43
CA MET A 73 -14.81 -4.80 0.61
C MET A 73 -14.85 -3.91 -0.62
N ILE A 74 -15.01 -4.49 -1.81
CA ILE A 74 -15.07 -3.81 -3.11
C ILE A 74 -16.24 -4.38 -3.91
N ASP A 75 -16.94 -3.56 -4.70
CA ASP A 75 -18.03 -4.03 -5.55
C ASP A 75 -17.60 -5.15 -6.51
N SER A 76 -18.46 -6.16 -6.71
CA SER A 76 -18.20 -7.32 -7.57
C SER A 76 -18.09 -6.97 -9.06
N GLN A 77 -18.63 -5.81 -9.44
CA GLN A 77 -18.55 -5.25 -10.79
C GLN A 77 -17.21 -4.57 -11.07
N CYS A 78 -16.41 -4.25 -10.05
CA CYS A 78 -15.08 -3.68 -10.23
C CYS A 78 -14.17 -4.67 -10.96
N ARG A 79 -13.28 -4.12 -11.80
CA ARG A 79 -12.33 -4.92 -12.55
C ARG A 79 -10.94 -4.91 -11.90
N ALA A 80 -10.22 -6.00 -12.08
CA ALA A 80 -8.84 -6.19 -11.69
C ALA A 80 -8.09 -6.97 -12.76
N THR A 81 -6.76 -6.89 -12.76
CA THR A 81 -5.90 -7.67 -13.66
C THR A 81 -5.34 -8.86 -12.91
N ILE A 82 -5.37 -10.04 -13.52
CA ILE A 82 -4.84 -11.27 -12.91
C ILE A 82 -3.31 -11.27 -12.94
N GLY A 83 -2.69 -11.61 -11.81
CA GLY A 83 -1.24 -11.74 -11.64
C GLY A 83 -0.64 -10.67 -10.73
N VAL A 84 0.69 -10.59 -10.75
CA VAL A 84 1.50 -9.64 -9.96
C VAL A 84 1.99 -8.51 -10.88
N VAL A 85 2.14 -7.29 -10.36
CA VAL A 85 2.79 -6.21 -11.10
C VAL A 85 4.24 -6.59 -11.41
N SER A 86 4.70 -6.27 -12.63
CA SER A 86 6.08 -6.53 -13.05
C SER A 86 7.14 -5.87 -12.16
N ASN A 87 8.40 -6.26 -12.37
CA ASN A 87 9.58 -5.71 -11.67
C ASN A 87 9.57 -5.93 -10.14
N THR A 88 9.55 -7.19 -9.72
CA THR A 88 9.61 -7.59 -8.31
C THR A 88 10.93 -7.20 -7.63
N GLU A 89 12.03 -7.15 -8.38
CA GLU A 89 13.37 -6.81 -7.89
C GLU A 89 13.55 -5.33 -7.53
N HIS A 90 12.60 -4.47 -7.89
CA HIS A 90 12.67 -3.04 -7.61
C HIS A 90 12.91 -2.73 -6.12
N LYS A 91 12.40 -3.58 -5.21
CA LYS A 91 12.58 -3.45 -3.76
C LYS A 91 14.04 -3.65 -3.31
N THR A 92 14.80 -4.48 -4.02
CA THR A 92 16.18 -4.86 -3.65
C THR A 92 17.21 -3.88 -4.21
N LYS A 93 16.82 -3.04 -5.18
CA LYS A 93 17.72 -2.06 -5.83
C LYS A 93 18.20 -0.99 -4.83
N LYS A 94 19.49 -0.99 -4.51
CA LYS A 94 20.15 0.02 -3.66
C LYS A 94 20.70 1.18 -4.50
N LEU A 95 20.49 2.41 -4.04
CA LEU A 95 21.10 3.60 -4.63
C LEU A 95 22.54 3.74 -4.15
N ARG A 96 23.52 3.77 -5.06
CA ARG A 96 24.95 3.75 -4.72
C ARG A 96 25.58 5.12 -4.51
N LYS A 97 24.98 6.19 -5.04
CA LYS A 97 25.50 7.57 -4.94
C LYS A 97 24.39 8.58 -4.69
N ALA A 98 24.71 9.69 -4.02
CA ALA A 98 23.77 10.77 -3.72
C ALA A 98 23.11 11.34 -4.99
N GLY A 99 23.89 11.51 -6.07
CA GLY A 99 23.38 12.01 -7.36
C GLY A 99 22.27 11.15 -7.98
N HIS A 100 22.27 9.83 -7.72
CA HIS A 100 21.21 8.96 -8.23
C HIS A 100 19.85 9.26 -7.58
N SER A 101 19.84 9.68 -6.32
CA SER A 101 18.62 10.16 -5.66
C SER A 101 18.09 11.45 -6.29
N ARG A 102 19.01 12.34 -6.72
CA ARG A 102 18.67 13.60 -7.39
C ARG A 102 18.08 13.36 -8.78
N TRP A 103 18.60 12.39 -9.54
CA TRP A 103 18.03 11.98 -10.84
C TRP A 103 16.60 11.44 -10.72
N LEU A 104 16.24 10.86 -9.58
CA LEU A 104 14.86 10.44 -9.26
C LEU A 104 13.97 11.60 -8.78
N GLY A 105 14.43 12.86 -8.87
CA GLY A 105 13.69 14.06 -8.45
C GLY A 105 13.63 14.29 -6.93
N ARG A 106 14.37 13.52 -6.12
CA ARG A 106 14.34 13.64 -4.66
C ARG A 106 15.35 14.70 -4.18
N ARG A 107 14.88 15.75 -3.51
CA ARG A 107 15.72 16.76 -2.86
C ARG A 107 16.27 16.27 -1.51
N PRO A 108 17.44 16.74 -1.06
CA PRO A 108 17.94 16.41 0.27
C PRO A 108 16.97 16.90 1.35
N VAL A 109 16.73 16.09 2.38
CA VAL A 109 15.84 16.41 3.50
C VAL A 109 16.69 16.63 4.75
N VAL A 110 16.50 17.76 5.42
CA VAL A 110 17.20 18.12 6.66
C VAL A 110 16.47 17.50 7.85
N ARG A 111 17.22 16.94 8.80
CA ARG A 111 16.64 16.36 10.04
C ARG A 111 16.23 17.48 10.99
N GLY A 112 15.11 17.33 11.69
CA GLY A 112 14.61 18.33 12.66
C GLY A 112 15.60 18.68 13.78
N VAL A 113 16.46 17.74 14.18
CA VAL A 113 17.52 17.96 15.19
C VAL A 113 18.61 18.92 14.72
N ALA A 114 18.78 19.09 13.40
CA ALA A 114 19.76 20.02 12.84
C ALA A 114 19.18 21.44 12.65
N MET A 115 17.91 21.65 12.99
CA MET A 115 17.21 22.92 12.80
C MET A 115 17.20 23.74 14.09
N ASN A 116 16.80 25.00 13.98
CA ASN A 116 16.57 25.88 15.12
C ASN A 116 15.27 25.50 15.84
N PRO A 117 15.11 25.85 17.14
CA PRO A 117 13.89 25.54 17.90
C PRO A 117 12.62 26.21 17.34
N VAL A 118 12.78 27.28 16.55
CA VAL A 118 11.67 27.95 15.84
C VAL A 118 11.17 27.14 14.64
N ASP A 119 12.06 26.42 13.95
CA ASP A 119 11.73 25.73 12.69
C ASP A 119 11.17 24.32 12.93
N HIS A 120 11.64 23.66 13.99
CA HIS A 120 11.24 22.29 14.30
C HIS A 120 11.12 22.08 15.81
N PRO A 121 10.11 21.32 16.29
CA PRO A 121 9.99 20.95 17.71
C PRO A 121 11.16 20.13 18.29
N HIS A 122 12.09 19.69 17.44
CA HIS A 122 13.31 18.95 17.80
C HIS A 122 14.58 19.78 17.64
N GLY A 123 14.46 21.03 17.19
CA GLY A 123 15.58 21.92 16.99
C GLY A 123 16.07 22.54 18.29
N GLY A 124 17.29 23.07 18.24
CA GLY A 124 17.95 23.73 19.36
C GLY A 124 18.73 22.79 20.31
N GLY A 125 19.18 23.38 21.42
CA GLY A 125 20.09 22.75 22.37
C GLY A 125 21.56 22.89 22.00
N GLU A 126 22.44 22.69 22.97
CA GLU A 126 23.89 22.65 22.75
C GLU A 126 24.29 21.29 22.18
N GLY A 127 25.00 21.30 21.05
CA GLY A 127 25.39 20.08 20.36
C GLY A 127 24.21 19.26 19.82
N LYS A 128 24.39 17.94 19.67
CA LYS A 128 23.36 17.04 19.12
C LYS A 128 22.46 16.52 20.23
N SER A 129 21.38 17.23 20.53
CA SER A 129 20.36 16.75 21.47
C SER A 129 19.06 16.39 20.73
N LYS A 130 18.53 15.18 20.93
CA LYS A 130 17.21 14.79 20.38
C LYS A 130 16.05 15.26 21.26
N SER A 131 16.38 15.59 22.52
CA SER A 131 15.51 15.97 23.60
C SER A 131 16.43 16.37 24.74
N SER A 132 16.33 17.59 25.27
CA SER A 132 17.03 17.95 26.51
C SER A 132 16.40 17.15 27.68
N GLY A 133 17.07 16.09 28.15
CA GLY A 133 16.77 15.42 29.42
C GLY A 133 15.35 14.84 29.63
N SER A 134 15.02 14.54 30.89
CA SER A 134 13.85 13.79 31.43
C SER A 134 12.45 14.19 30.92
N ARG A 135 12.30 15.26 30.13
CA ARG A 135 11.06 15.62 29.41
C ARG A 135 11.11 15.14 27.96
N GLY A 136 11.37 13.84 27.78
CA GLY A 136 11.54 13.17 26.49
C GLY A 136 10.44 13.53 25.48
N ARG A 137 10.71 14.46 24.55
CA ARG A 137 9.75 14.76 23.49
C ARG A 137 9.66 13.57 22.55
N GLN A 138 8.43 13.10 22.30
CA GLN A 138 8.18 12.08 21.28
C GLN A 138 8.66 12.58 19.91
N SER A 139 9.00 11.65 19.01
CA SER A 139 9.33 12.03 17.63
C SER A 139 8.09 12.64 16.98
N VAL A 140 8.11 13.94 16.68
CA VAL A 140 7.01 14.68 16.06
C VAL A 140 7.39 15.20 14.68
N THR A 141 6.37 15.52 13.88
CA THR A 141 6.49 16.28 12.64
C THR A 141 6.85 17.75 12.93
N PRO A 142 7.23 18.55 11.91
CA PRO A 142 7.44 19.99 12.07
C PRO A 142 6.22 20.72 12.68
N TRP A 143 5.01 20.18 12.43
CA TRP A 143 3.75 20.70 12.98
C TRP A 143 3.33 20.06 14.31
N GLY A 144 4.24 19.39 15.02
CA GLY A 144 3.98 18.85 16.36
C GLY A 144 3.17 17.55 16.41
N LYS A 145 2.70 16.99 15.27
CA LYS A 145 2.01 15.69 15.27
C LYS A 145 2.97 14.53 15.58
N PRO A 146 2.68 13.62 16.51
CA PRO A 146 3.51 12.45 16.80
C PRO A 146 3.68 11.52 15.59
N THR A 147 4.87 10.94 15.43
CA THR A 147 5.25 10.05 14.31
C THR A 147 5.47 8.59 14.72
N LYS A 148 5.58 8.32 16.02
CA LYS A 148 5.79 7.00 16.61
C LYS A 148 4.64 6.65 17.56
N GLY A 149 4.64 5.42 18.11
CA GLY A 149 3.65 5.02 19.12
C GLY A 149 2.23 4.77 18.58
N GLY A 150 2.11 4.48 17.28
CA GLY A 150 0.80 4.16 16.70
C GLY A 150 -0.15 5.34 16.55
N TYR A 151 0.34 6.58 16.56
CA TYR A 151 -0.46 7.78 16.29
C TYR A 151 -1.21 7.63 14.95
N LYS A 152 -2.54 7.70 15.00
CA LYS A 152 -3.43 7.49 13.86
C LYS A 152 -3.85 8.85 13.29
N THR A 153 -3.28 9.24 12.15
CA THR A 153 -3.57 10.53 11.50
C THR A 153 -4.96 10.61 10.86
N GLY A 154 -5.54 9.47 10.46
CA GLY A 154 -6.89 9.42 9.89
C GLY A 154 -7.97 9.51 10.97
N THR A 155 -9.12 10.12 10.64
CA THR A 155 -10.28 10.23 11.54
C THR A 155 -10.68 8.87 12.11
N LEU A 156 -10.64 8.72 13.44
CA LEU A 156 -10.96 7.47 14.14
C LEU A 156 -12.37 6.96 13.80
N ARG A 157 -13.34 7.87 13.62
CA ARG A 157 -14.72 7.56 13.22
C ARG A 157 -14.82 6.78 11.90
N ARG A 158 -13.87 6.94 10.97
CA ARG A 158 -13.87 6.22 9.67
C ARG A 158 -13.20 4.84 9.73
N ARG A 159 -12.61 4.47 10.87
CA ARG A 159 -11.78 3.25 11.01
C ARG A 159 -12.36 2.25 12.02
N LYS A 160 -13.23 2.72 12.92
CA LYS A 160 -14.00 1.90 13.86
C LYS A 160 -15.31 1.53 13.18
#